data_AF-A0AA91TKV2-F1
#
_entry.id   AF-A0AA91TKV2-F1
#
_cell.length_a   1.000
_cell.length_b   1.000
_cell.length_c   1.000
_cell.angle_alpha   90.00
_cell.angle_beta   90.00
_cell.angle_gamma   90.00
#
_symmetry.space_group_name_H-M   'P 1'
#
loop_
_entity.id
_entity.type
_entity.pdbx_description
1 polymer ?
#
loop_
_entity_poly.entity_id
_entity_poly.type
_entity_poly.pdbx_seq_one_letter_code
_entity_poly.pdbx_strand_id
1 'polypeptide(L)'
;MTEISANIADGNKVVLDEFGSFKLGIRTSPAESAKKFTSANIKAMYIIYSPYSVMDQGKRVKPMLSGIKMEEMTEYNGIEDEENGGGTSGGTSGGGTDKDNTGDTSGGTDKDNPSGGNTPSGGTGKDNTGSGEDSGDDNVSL
;
A
#
# COMPACT_ATOMS: atom_id res chain seq x y z
N MET A 1 -22.21 15.44 -5.54
CA MET A 1 -21.38 14.24 -5.32
C MET A 1 -20.75 13.90 -6.66
N THR A 2 -19.44 13.65 -6.75
CA THR A 2 -18.81 13.27 -8.03
C THR A 2 -19.15 11.81 -8.34
N GLU A 3 -19.19 11.43 -9.63
CA GLU A 3 -19.50 10.05 -10.04
C GLU A 3 -18.54 9.02 -9.44
N ILE A 4 -17.27 9.39 -9.24
CA ILE A 4 -16.27 8.54 -8.59
C ILE A 4 -16.66 8.30 -7.13
N SER A 5 -16.96 9.35 -6.35
CA SER A 5 -17.34 9.20 -4.95
C SER A 5 -18.61 8.36 -4.77
N ALA A 6 -19.60 8.51 -5.66
CA ALA A 6 -20.83 7.72 -5.62
C ALA A 6 -20.54 6.23 -5.85
N ASN A 7 -19.83 5.90 -6.93
CA ASN A 7 -19.48 4.51 -7.23
C ASN A 7 -18.65 3.85 -6.12
N ILE A 8 -17.72 4.59 -5.51
CA ILE A 8 -16.90 4.07 -4.42
C ILE A 8 -17.73 3.84 -3.15
N ALA A 9 -18.69 4.73 -2.84
CA ALA A 9 -19.59 4.55 -1.70
C ALA A 9 -20.49 3.31 -1.86
N ASP A 10 -20.89 3.00 -3.09
CA ASP A 10 -21.65 1.79 -3.44
C ASP A 10 -20.78 0.52 -3.45
N GLY A 11 -19.47 0.64 -3.22
CA GLY A 11 -18.52 -0.47 -3.21
C GLY A 11 -18.02 -0.88 -4.61
N ASN A 12 -18.35 -0.12 -5.66
CA ASN A 12 -17.92 -0.40 -7.02
C ASN A 12 -16.43 -0.09 -7.22
N LYS A 13 -15.80 -0.83 -8.14
CA LYS A 13 -14.48 -0.48 -8.67
C LYS A 13 -14.66 0.56 -9.77
N VAL A 14 -14.01 1.70 -9.64
CA VAL A 14 -13.92 2.69 -10.72
C VAL A 14 -12.62 2.43 -11.50
N VAL A 15 -12.75 2.22 -12.81
CA VAL A 15 -11.60 2.08 -13.73
C VAL A 15 -11.56 3.31 -14.62
N LEU A 16 -10.41 3.96 -14.67
CA LEU A 16 -10.11 5.04 -15.60
C LEU A 16 -9.03 4.53 -16.55
N ASP A 17 -9.36 4.45 -17.83
CA ASP A 17 -8.47 3.93 -18.85
C ASP A 17 -7.15 4.70 -18.87
N GLU A 18 -6.05 3.95 -19.05
CA GLU A 18 -4.68 4.45 -19.07
C GLU A 18 -4.18 5.15 -17.77
N PHE A 19 -5.05 5.37 -16.80
CA PHE A 19 -4.72 5.97 -15.50
C PHE A 19 -4.59 4.90 -14.42
N GLY A 20 -5.65 4.13 -14.18
CA GLY A 20 -5.65 3.08 -13.17
C GLY A 20 -7.04 2.77 -12.63
N SER A 21 -7.09 2.26 -11.41
CA SER A 21 -8.37 1.94 -10.76
C SER A 21 -8.39 2.27 -9.29
N PHE A 22 -9.59 2.56 -8.80
CA PHE A 22 -9.89 2.90 -7.43
C PHE A 22 -10.88 1.89 -6.85
N LYS A 23 -10.62 1.45 -5.62
CA LYS A 23 -11.49 0.55 -4.86
C LYS A 23 -11.57 1.00 -3.41
N LEU A 24 -12.71 0.75 -2.76
CA LEU A 24 -12.83 0.91 -1.32
C LEU A 24 -12.03 -0.19 -0.60
N GLY A 25 -11.03 0.23 0.18
CA GLY A 25 -10.33 -0.60 1.15
C GLY A 25 -10.91 -0.40 2.54
N ILE A 26 -11.12 -1.49 3.27
CA ILE A 26 -11.63 -1.46 4.65
C ILE A 26 -10.66 -2.22 5.53
N ARG A 27 -10.18 -1.57 6.60
CA ARG A 27 -9.42 -2.24 7.66
C ARG A 27 -10.39 -2.61 8.78
N THR A 28 -10.37 -3.88 9.20
CA THR A 28 -11.31 -4.39 10.21
C THR A 28 -10.57 -4.99 11.39
N SER A 29 -11.24 -5.02 12.54
CA SER A 29 -10.92 -5.96 13.62
C SER A 29 -11.81 -7.20 13.50
N PRO A 30 -11.33 -8.38 13.88
CA PRO A 30 -12.15 -9.59 13.83
C PRO A 30 -13.39 -9.48 14.73
N ALA A 31 -14.39 -10.30 14.44
CA ALA A 31 -15.56 -10.55 15.28
C ALA A 31 -15.67 -12.07 15.51
N GLU A 32 -16.26 -12.48 16.63
CA GLU A 32 -16.43 -13.90 16.98
C GLU A 32 -17.24 -14.69 15.93
N SER A 33 -18.14 -14.02 15.21
CA SER A 33 -18.88 -14.58 14.08
C SER A 33 -19.33 -13.49 13.12
N ALA A 34 -19.72 -13.86 11.90
CA ALA A 34 -20.26 -12.93 10.91
C ALA A 34 -21.49 -12.16 11.43
N LYS A 35 -22.36 -12.80 12.21
CA LYS A 35 -23.55 -12.15 12.82
C LYS A 35 -23.20 -11.09 13.86
N LYS A 36 -22.00 -11.15 14.44
CA LYS A 36 -21.50 -10.18 15.44
C LYS A 36 -20.63 -9.09 14.79
N PHE A 37 -20.39 -9.16 13.49
CA PHE A 37 -19.69 -8.12 12.77
C PHE A 37 -20.60 -6.88 12.62
N THR A 38 -20.11 -5.73 13.05
CA THR A 38 -20.85 -4.45 13.00
C THR A 38 -19.94 -3.34 12.47
N SER A 39 -20.48 -2.13 12.28
CA SER A 39 -19.68 -0.96 11.90
C SER A 39 -18.54 -0.66 12.89
N ALA A 40 -18.68 -1.02 14.17
CA ALA A 40 -17.61 -0.85 15.16
C ALA A 40 -16.36 -1.71 14.86
N ASN A 41 -16.51 -2.78 14.08
CA ASN A 41 -15.38 -3.60 13.62
C ASN A 41 -14.62 -2.92 12.47
N ILE A 42 -15.20 -1.95 11.77
CA ILE A 42 -14.51 -1.18 10.73
C ILE A 42 -13.65 -0.10 11.39
N LYS A 43 -12.33 -0.23 11.25
CA LYS A 43 -11.34 0.66 11.89
C LYS A 43 -10.85 1.77 10.99
N ALA A 44 -10.89 1.57 9.68
CA ALA A 44 -10.57 2.60 8.70
C ALA A 44 -11.21 2.25 7.35
N MET A 45 -11.59 3.28 6.62
CA MET A 45 -11.94 3.22 5.21
C MET A 45 -10.93 4.07 4.45
N TYR A 46 -10.43 3.55 3.34
CA TYR A 46 -9.43 4.22 2.52
C TYR A 46 -9.61 3.81 1.06
N ILE A 47 -8.99 4.54 0.15
CA ILE A 47 -9.03 4.19 -1.28
C ILE A 47 -7.76 3.43 -1.64
N ILE A 48 -7.94 2.26 -2.25
CA ILE A 48 -6.86 1.52 -2.89
C ILE A 48 -6.78 2.02 -4.32
N TYR A 49 -5.69 2.71 -4.63
CA TYR A 49 -5.33 3.06 -6.00
C TYR A 49 -4.37 2.02 -6.57
N SER A 50 -4.71 1.47 -7.74
CA SER A 50 -3.85 0.60 -8.52
C SER A 50 -3.55 1.27 -9.86
N PRO A 51 -2.29 1.70 -10.13
CA PRO A 51 -1.95 2.38 -11.36
C PRO A 51 -2.14 1.46 -12.57
N TYR A 52 -2.44 2.06 -13.72
CA TYR A 52 -2.46 1.36 -14.98
C TYR A 52 -1.10 0.72 -15.26
N SER A 53 -1.13 -0.53 -15.74
CA SER A 53 0.08 -1.26 -16.11
C SER A 53 -0.17 -2.09 -17.36
N VAL A 54 0.86 -2.18 -18.18
CA VAL A 54 0.86 -2.98 -19.41
C VAL A 54 1.99 -4.00 -19.34
N MET A 55 1.86 -5.09 -20.10
CA MET A 55 2.97 -6.01 -20.31
C MET A 55 3.81 -5.48 -21.47
N ASP A 56 5.06 -5.17 -21.21
CA ASP A 56 6.05 -4.82 -22.21
C ASP A 56 7.23 -5.78 -22.10
N GLN A 57 7.55 -6.49 -23.19
CA GLN A 57 8.62 -7.49 -23.24
C GLN A 57 8.63 -8.49 -22.05
N GLY A 58 7.43 -8.94 -21.63
CA GLY A 58 7.26 -9.89 -20.52
C GLY A 58 7.39 -9.27 -19.12
N LYS A 59 7.57 -7.96 -19.01
CA LYS A 59 7.61 -7.22 -17.73
C LYS A 59 6.39 -6.31 -17.60
N ARG A 60 5.83 -6.21 -16.38
CA ARG A 60 4.82 -5.18 -16.11
C ARG A 60 5.49 -3.83 -15.95
N VAL A 61 5.08 -2.87 -16.78
CA VAL A 61 5.52 -1.49 -16.71
C VAL A 61 4.32 -0.60 -16.37
N LYS A 62 4.60 0.54 -15.73
CA LYS A 62 3.60 1.57 -15.41
C LYS A 62 3.82 2.75 -16.36
N PRO A 63 3.05 2.87 -17.46
CA PRO A 63 3.29 3.87 -18.50
C PRO A 63 3.34 5.30 -17.94
N MET A 64 2.46 5.63 -17.00
CA MET A 64 2.42 6.96 -16.39
C MET A 64 3.71 7.37 -15.65
N LEU A 65 4.52 6.41 -15.19
CA LEU A 65 5.79 6.68 -14.53
C LEU A 65 6.99 6.58 -15.49
N SER A 66 6.75 6.15 -16.73
CA SER A 66 7.81 5.95 -17.71
C SER A 66 8.31 7.31 -18.20
N GLY A 67 9.63 7.52 -18.15
CA GLY A 67 10.25 8.78 -18.56
C GLY A 67 10.26 9.88 -17.50
N ILE A 68 9.59 9.70 -16.36
CA ILE A 68 9.74 10.62 -15.21
C ILE A 68 11.13 10.40 -14.61
N LYS A 69 11.92 11.47 -14.51
CA LYS A 69 13.19 11.50 -13.79
C LYS A 69 12.96 12.12 -12.41
N MET A 70 13.47 11.47 -11.37
CA MET A 70 13.63 12.14 -10.10
C MET A 70 14.93 12.93 -10.14
N GLU A 71 14.84 14.23 -9.88
CA GLU A 71 16.00 15.07 -9.62
C GLU A 71 15.89 15.54 -8.18
N GLU A 72 16.98 15.38 -7.42
CA GLU A 72 17.09 15.95 -6.08
C GLU A 72 17.17 17.47 -6.24
N MET A 73 16.23 18.20 -5.65
CA MET A 73 16.34 19.66 -5.60
C MET A 73 17.57 20.00 -4.74
N THR A 74 18.49 20.76 -5.29
CA THR A 74 19.75 21.15 -4.62
C THR A 74 19.51 21.91 -3.32
N GLU A 75 18.33 22.53 -3.18
CA GLU A 75 17.94 23.31 -2.02
C GLU A 75 16.50 22.94 -1.62
N TYR A 76 16.34 22.54 -0.35
CA TYR A 76 15.04 22.41 0.27
C TYR A 76 14.65 23.77 0.84
N ASN A 77 13.70 24.46 0.21
CA ASN A 77 13.28 25.82 0.61
C ASN A 77 12.47 25.87 1.92
N GLY A 78 12.40 24.77 2.67
CA GLY A 78 11.56 24.69 3.85
C GLY A 78 10.07 24.85 3.51
N ILE A 79 9.24 24.75 4.53
CA ILE A 79 7.94 25.40 4.53
C ILE A 79 8.21 26.72 5.24
N GLU A 80 7.89 27.85 4.62
CA GLU A 80 7.94 29.13 5.33
C GLU A 80 6.94 29.03 6.50
N ASP A 81 7.46 29.04 7.73
CA ASP A 81 6.61 29.15 8.90
C ASP A 81 5.94 30.53 8.85
N GLU A 82 4.65 30.57 8.51
CA GLU A 82 3.84 31.76 8.75
C GLU A 82 3.73 31.96 10.28
N GLU A 83 4.61 32.83 10.78
CA GLU A 83 4.67 33.45 12.10
C GLU A 83 5.15 32.60 13.29
N ASN A 84 6.45 32.65 13.60
CA ASN A 84 7.01 33.52 14.65
C ASN A 84 8.52 33.27 14.81
N GLY A 85 9.29 34.36 14.88
CA GLY A 85 10.74 34.39 14.66
C GLY A 85 11.61 33.54 15.61
N GLY A 86 12.71 33.04 15.04
CA GLY A 86 13.78 32.39 15.78
C GLY A 86 14.64 31.53 14.86
N GLY A 87 15.56 32.16 14.14
CA GLY A 87 16.41 31.47 13.18
C GLY A 87 17.28 30.37 13.78
N THR A 88 17.61 29.38 12.97
CA THR A 88 18.96 28.81 12.90
C THR A 88 19.13 28.09 11.57
N SER A 89 19.79 28.78 10.63
CA SER A 89 20.38 28.20 9.44
C SER A 89 21.47 27.20 9.85
N GLY A 90 21.16 25.91 9.78
CA GLY A 90 22.09 24.83 10.13
C GLY A 90 22.74 24.18 8.91
N GLY A 91 23.61 24.92 8.22
CA GLY A 91 24.56 24.33 7.28
C GLY A 91 25.98 24.55 7.78
N THR A 92 26.76 23.47 8.00
CA THR A 92 28.23 23.47 7.86
C THR A 92 28.74 22.04 7.65
N SER A 93 29.59 21.92 6.64
CA SER A 93 30.35 20.74 6.23
C SER A 93 31.63 20.59 7.05
N GLY A 94 32.10 19.35 7.27
CA GLY A 94 33.54 19.05 7.33
C GLY A 94 34.14 18.53 8.65
N GLY A 95 34.75 17.34 8.57
CA GLY A 95 36.05 17.04 9.19
C GLY A 95 36.07 16.49 10.62
N GLY A 96 36.59 15.27 10.79
CA GLY A 96 36.55 14.48 12.03
C GLY A 96 37.68 14.71 13.05
N THR A 97 37.68 13.90 14.10
CA THR A 97 38.83 13.26 14.77
C THR A 97 38.33 12.35 15.92
N ASP A 98 39.13 11.32 16.21
CA ASP A 98 38.86 10.13 17.03
C ASP A 98 38.61 10.36 18.54
N LYS A 99 38.15 9.27 19.19
CA LYS A 99 38.12 8.97 20.65
C LYS A 99 37.01 9.66 21.45
N ASP A 100 36.21 9.01 22.32
CA ASP A 100 36.36 7.80 23.12
C ASP A 100 35.00 7.12 23.36
N ASN A 101 35.08 5.85 23.73
CA ASN A 101 34.00 4.92 24.03
C ASN A 101 33.59 5.02 25.52
N THR A 102 32.37 5.45 25.88
CA THR A 102 31.69 5.03 27.14
C THR A 102 30.18 5.36 27.16
N GLY A 103 29.33 4.33 27.34
CA GLY A 103 28.23 4.37 28.31
C GLY A 103 26.87 4.96 27.94
N ASP A 104 25.96 4.06 27.54
CA ASP A 104 24.57 3.92 28.03
C ASP A 104 23.56 5.08 27.81
N THR A 105 22.60 4.87 26.90
CA THR A 105 21.18 4.82 27.30
C THR A 105 20.34 4.01 26.29
N SER A 106 19.62 3.02 26.84
CA SER A 106 18.40 2.37 26.35
C SER A 106 17.59 3.14 25.28
N GLY A 107 17.00 2.53 24.25
CA GLY A 107 16.31 1.25 24.20
C GLY A 107 14.94 1.52 23.56
N GLY A 108 14.77 1.17 22.29
CA GLY A 108 13.51 1.31 21.57
C GLY A 108 13.58 0.61 20.22
N THR A 109 13.16 -0.66 20.19
CA THR A 109 12.94 -1.38 18.92
C THR A 109 11.53 -1.06 18.42
N ASP A 110 11.41 -0.28 17.35
CA ASP A 110 10.18 -0.21 16.58
C ASP A 110 10.01 -1.53 15.81
N LYS A 111 9.23 -2.44 16.39
CA LYS A 111 9.00 -3.81 15.89
C LYS A 111 7.83 -3.95 14.91
N ASP A 112 7.21 -2.87 14.44
CA ASP A 112 5.92 -2.99 13.72
C ASP A 112 5.92 -2.53 12.25
N ASN A 113 7.07 -2.55 11.58
CA ASN A 113 7.12 -2.37 10.13
C ASN A 113 7.47 -3.69 9.41
N PRO A 114 6.51 -4.49 8.93
CA PRO A 114 6.83 -5.54 7.98
C PRO A 114 7.04 -4.88 6.61
N SER A 115 8.30 -4.50 6.41
CA SER A 115 8.99 -4.33 5.14
C SER A 115 8.58 -5.39 4.11
N GLY A 116 8.53 -4.96 2.84
CA GLY A 116 8.06 -5.70 1.68
C GLY A 116 8.69 -7.08 1.52
N GLY A 117 7.82 -8.07 1.28
CA GLY A 117 8.21 -9.39 0.81
C GLY A 117 8.20 -9.45 -0.71
N ASN A 118 9.38 -9.59 -1.30
CA ASN A 118 9.55 -10.16 -2.64
C ASN A 118 8.91 -11.56 -2.67
N THR A 119 8.06 -11.86 -3.64
CA THR A 119 7.59 -13.23 -3.90
C THR A 119 8.65 -13.97 -4.72
N PRO A 120 9.28 -15.05 -4.21
CA PRO A 120 10.05 -15.95 -5.05
C PRO A 120 9.08 -16.93 -5.74
N SER A 121 9.29 -17.06 -7.05
CA SER A 121 8.70 -18.11 -7.89
C SER A 121 9.13 -19.51 -7.42
N GLY A 122 8.16 -20.44 -7.36
CA GLY A 122 8.39 -21.86 -7.64
C GLY A 122 8.20 -22.84 -6.47
N GLY A 123 7.28 -23.80 -6.62
CA GLY A 123 7.21 -25.00 -5.78
C GLY A 123 5.85 -25.70 -5.84
N THR A 124 5.74 -26.74 -6.68
CA THR A 124 4.61 -27.67 -6.79
C THR A 124 4.25 -28.32 -5.44
N GLY A 125 2.99 -28.21 -5.02
CA GLY A 125 2.40 -29.00 -3.94
C GLY A 125 1.06 -29.57 -4.39
N LYS A 126 1.04 -30.88 -4.71
CA LYS A 126 -0.19 -31.68 -4.77
C LYS A 126 -0.59 -32.02 -3.35
N ASP A 127 -1.76 -31.56 -2.89
CA ASP A 127 -2.52 -32.22 -1.85
C ASP A 127 -3.95 -32.46 -2.33
N ASN A 128 -4.10 -33.70 -2.79
CA ASN A 128 -5.33 -34.32 -3.23
C ASN A 128 -5.97 -34.96 -1.99
N THR A 129 -7.01 -34.35 -1.43
CA THR A 129 -7.97 -35.05 -0.56
C THR A 129 -9.37 -34.56 -0.89
N GLY A 130 -9.98 -35.27 -1.84
CA GLY A 130 -11.40 -35.13 -2.16
C GLY A 130 -12.26 -35.90 -1.15
N SER A 131 -13.41 -35.30 -0.83
CA SER A 131 -14.64 -36.01 -0.44
C SER A 131 -15.78 -34.99 -0.45
N GLY A 132 -16.78 -35.22 -1.31
CA GLY A 132 -17.99 -34.39 -1.36
C GLY A 132 -18.67 -34.50 -2.71
N GLU A 133 -19.37 -35.62 -2.91
CA GLU A 133 -20.29 -35.86 -4.02
C GLU A 133 -21.42 -34.83 -3.99
N ASP A 134 -21.64 -34.10 -5.08
CA ASP A 134 -22.96 -33.55 -5.42
C ASP A 134 -23.12 -33.62 -6.93
N SER A 135 -23.94 -34.57 -7.38
CA SER A 135 -24.30 -34.78 -8.78
C SER A 135 -25.58 -34.02 -9.06
N GLY A 136 -25.50 -32.96 -9.85
CA GLY A 136 -26.64 -32.15 -10.30
C GLY A 136 -26.50 -31.78 -11.77
N ASP A 137 -26.52 -32.77 -12.65
CA ASP A 137 -26.58 -32.59 -14.10
C ASP A 137 -28.03 -32.32 -14.53
N ASP A 138 -28.48 -31.07 -14.48
CA ASP A 138 -29.73 -30.63 -15.14
C ASP A 138 -29.43 -30.13 -16.56
N ASN A 139 -29.16 -31.08 -17.46
CA ASN A 139 -29.11 -30.82 -18.90
C ASN A 139 -30.51 -31.01 -19.51
N VAL A 140 -31.28 -29.93 -19.61
CA VAL A 140 -32.51 -29.88 -20.42
C VAL A 140 -32.12 -29.51 -21.85
N SER A 141 -32.05 -30.53 -22.70
CA SER A 141 -32.04 -30.38 -24.15
C SER A 141 -33.47 -30.54 -24.68
N LEU A 142 -33.98 -29.52 -25.38
CA LEU A 142 -34.97 -29.60 -26.47
C LEU A 142 -34.71 -28.44 -27.45
#